data_AF-A0A974S2Y0-F1
#
_entry.id   AF-A0A974S2Y0-F1
#
_cell.length_a   1.000
_cell.length_b   1.000
_cell.length_c   1.000
_cell.angle_alpha   90.00
_cell.angle_beta   90.00
_cell.angle_gamma   90.00
#
_symmetry.space_group_name_H-M   'P 1'
#
loop_
_entity.id
_entity.type
_entity.pdbx_description
1 polymer ?
#
loop_
_entity_poly.entity_id
_entity_poly.type
_entity_poly.pdbx_seq_one_letter_code
_entity_poly.pdbx_strand_id
1 'polypeptide(L)'
;MNQSASPVRISLTCTIADAGLLWARAASIAADAFAMSLDDIVETIGPREDPEPDACAAILFDGLVRTMMEGDPNCNIVASTKTTPRARS
;
A
#
# COMPACT_ATOMS: atom_id res chain seq x y z
N MET A 1 -36.52 4.21 -6.26
CA MET A 1 -35.42 4.87 -6.99
C MET A 1 -34.21 3.96 -6.91
N ASN A 2 -33.97 3.14 -7.93
CA ASN A 2 -32.75 2.33 -8.02
C ASN A 2 -31.64 3.24 -8.52
N GLN A 3 -30.72 3.65 -7.64
CA GLN A 3 -29.47 4.24 -8.08
C GLN A 3 -28.60 3.10 -8.61
N SER A 4 -28.62 2.88 -9.93
CA SER A 4 -27.58 2.13 -10.62
C SER A 4 -26.30 2.96 -10.54
N ALA A 5 -25.60 2.90 -9.41
CA ALA A 5 -24.35 3.64 -9.22
C ALA A 5 -23.37 3.16 -10.29
N SER A 6 -23.04 4.02 -11.25
CA SER A 6 -22.01 3.72 -12.24
C SER A 6 -20.67 3.63 -11.52
N PRO A 7 -19.78 2.69 -11.89
CA PRO A 7 -18.50 2.54 -11.22
C PRO A 7 -17.68 3.83 -11.31
N VAL A 8 -17.18 4.29 -10.16
CA VAL A 8 -16.29 5.47 -10.07
C VAL A 8 -14.85 4.97 -10.08
N ARG A 9 -14.03 5.50 -11.00
CA ARG A 9 -12.59 5.19 -11.06
C ARG A 9 -11.80 6.31 -10.40
N ILE A 10 -10.98 5.96 -9.42
CA ILE A 10 -10.08 6.88 -8.72
C ILE A 10 -8.63 6.49 -9.07
N SER A 11 -7.75 7.47 -9.26
CA SER A 11 -6.32 7.25 -9.47
C SER A 11 -5.52 8.12 -8.51
N LEU A 12 -4.59 7.50 -7.80
CA LEU A 12 -3.71 8.15 -6.83
C LEU A 12 -2.28 8.02 -7.32
N THR A 13 -1.50 9.08 -7.17
CA THR A 13 -0.07 9.09 -7.49
C THR A 13 0.66 9.77 -6.35
N CYS A 14 1.67 9.08 -5.80
CA CYS A 14 2.48 9.57 -4.71
C CYS A 14 3.95 9.36 -5.05
N THR A 15 4.80 10.31 -4.69
CA THR A 15 6.25 10.18 -4.76
C THR A 15 6.80 10.16 -3.35
N ILE A 16 7.50 9.08 -3.01
CA ILE A 16 8.06 8.90 -1.68
C ILE A 16 9.57 8.90 -1.79
N ALA A 17 10.20 9.91 -1.18
CA ALA A 17 11.64 10.13 -1.26
C ALA A 17 12.43 9.31 -0.23
N ASP A 18 11.76 8.84 0.81
CA ASP A 18 12.36 8.11 1.93
C ASP A 18 11.73 6.72 2.05
N ALA A 19 12.51 5.71 1.66
CA ALA A 19 12.10 4.32 1.71
C ALA A 19 11.91 3.80 3.14
N GLY A 20 12.63 4.36 4.13
CA GLY A 20 12.47 4.00 5.54
C GLY A 20 11.17 4.53 6.14
N LEU A 21 10.73 5.73 5.71
CA LEU A 21 9.39 6.24 6.05
C LEU A 21 8.28 5.41 5.38
N LEU A 22 8.46 5.04 4.11
CA LEU A 22 7.53 4.15 3.41
C LEU A 22 7.39 2.82 4.15
N TRP A 23 8.50 2.18 4.50
CA TRP A 23 8.53 0.93 5.26
C TRP A 23 7.85 1.07 6.61
N ALA A 24 8.14 2.13 7.38
CA ALA A 24 7.54 2.33 8.70
C ALA A 24 6.01 2.44 8.63
N ARG A 25 5.48 3.10 7.60
CA ARG A 25 4.04 3.21 7.39
C ARG A 25 3.42 1.90 6.92
N ALA A 26 4.08 1.20 6.00
CA ALA A 26 3.65 -0.12 5.54
C ALA A 26 3.61 -1.12 6.71
N ALA A 27 4.66 -1.19 7.53
CA ALA A 27 4.74 -2.07 8.69
C ALA A 27 3.65 -1.77 9.74
N SER A 28 3.38 -0.49 10.04
CA SER A 28 2.29 -0.12 10.95
C SER A 28 0.93 -0.60 10.42
N ILE A 29 0.67 -0.39 9.14
CA ILE A 29 -0.56 -0.85 8.50
C ILE A 29 -0.65 -2.38 8.51
N ALA A 30 0.43 -3.09 8.18
CA ALA A 30 0.51 -4.55 8.21
C ALA A 30 0.19 -5.12 9.60
N ALA A 31 0.75 -4.51 10.66
CA ALA A 31 0.48 -4.91 12.03
C ALA A 31 -0.98 -4.63 12.44
N ASP A 32 -1.47 -3.40 12.20
CA ASP A 32 -2.75 -2.95 12.74
C ASP A 32 -3.95 -3.45 11.92
N ALA A 33 -3.87 -3.37 10.59
CA ALA A 33 -4.99 -3.67 9.70
C ALA A 33 -5.01 -5.14 9.23
N PHE A 34 -3.85 -5.78 9.15
CA PHE A 34 -3.70 -7.16 8.66
C PHE A 34 -3.28 -8.15 9.75
N ALA A 35 -3.05 -7.70 10.98
CA ALA A 35 -2.64 -8.53 12.11
C ALA A 35 -1.37 -9.37 11.83
N MET A 36 -0.48 -8.87 10.96
CA MET A 36 0.77 -9.55 10.64
C MET A 36 1.76 -9.44 11.80
N SER A 37 2.53 -10.50 12.05
CA SER A 37 3.65 -10.45 12.99
C SER A 37 4.82 -9.67 12.39
N LEU A 38 5.79 -9.27 13.21
CA LEU A 38 6.99 -8.60 12.70
C LEU A 38 7.77 -9.46 11.70
N ASP A 39 7.84 -10.77 11.94
CA ASP A 39 8.53 -11.70 11.04
C ASP A 39 7.82 -11.75 9.68
N ASP A 40 6.48 -11.89 9.67
CA ASP A 40 5.69 -11.87 8.43
C ASP A 40 5.85 -10.54 7.67
N ILE A 41 5.92 -9.42 8.41
CA ILE A 41 6.15 -8.10 7.82
C ILE A 41 7.51 -8.07 7.12
N VAL A 42 8.57 -8.50 7.80
CA VAL A 42 9.93 -8.50 7.22
C VAL A 42 10.01 -9.43 6.01
N GLU A 43 9.36 -10.59 6.05
CA GLU A 43 9.27 -11.50 4.90
C GLU A 43 8.52 -10.88 3.71
N THR A 44 7.51 -10.04 3.98
CA THR A 44 6.63 -9.47 2.95
C THR A 44 7.20 -8.21 2.31
N ILE A 45 7.73 -7.29 3.13
CA ILE A 45 8.16 -5.95 2.67
C ILE A 45 9.66 -5.69 2.83
N GLY A 46 10.44 -6.73 3.13
CA GLY A 46 11.87 -6.65 3.37
C GLY A 46 12.21 -6.09 4.77
N PRO A 47 13.49 -6.18 5.17
CA PRO A 47 13.98 -5.57 6.41
C PRO A 47 13.96 -4.03 6.30
N ARG A 48 13.98 -3.34 7.44
CA ARG A 48 13.93 -1.87 7.49
C ARG A 48 15.14 -1.22 6.81
N GLU A 49 16.30 -1.87 6.90
CA GLU A 49 17.58 -1.40 6.35
C GLU A 49 17.66 -1.54 4.83
N ASP A 50 16.89 -2.47 4.26
CA ASP A 50 16.80 -2.75 2.82
C ASP A 50 15.34 -3.08 2.44
N PRO A 51 14.46 -2.06 2.46
CA PRO A 51 13.03 -2.26 2.27
C PRO A 51 12.69 -2.53 0.81
N GLU A 52 11.73 -3.42 0.56
CA GLU A 52 11.16 -3.69 -0.76
C GLU A 52 10.10 -2.61 -1.09
N PRO A 53 10.41 -1.59 -1.92
CA PRO A 53 9.56 -0.39 -2.02
C PRO A 53 8.22 -0.68 -2.66
N ASP A 54 8.19 -1.61 -3.61
CA ASP A 54 6.97 -2.02 -4.31
C ASP A 54 6.01 -2.76 -3.37
N ALA A 55 6.53 -3.63 -2.51
CA ALA A 55 5.74 -4.32 -1.49
C ALA A 55 5.26 -3.37 -0.40
N CYS A 56 6.11 -2.45 0.07
CA CYS A 56 5.71 -1.43 1.03
C CYS A 56 4.58 -0.55 0.48
N ALA A 57 4.69 -0.11 -0.77
CA ALA A 57 3.66 0.71 -1.42
C ALA A 57 2.35 -0.05 -1.60
N ALA A 58 2.40 -1.34 -1.93
CA ALA A 58 1.21 -2.18 -2.03
C ALA A 58 0.45 -2.22 -0.70
N ILE A 59 1.13 -2.51 0.42
CA ILE A 59 0.51 -2.50 1.77
C ILE A 59 -0.07 -1.11 2.10
N LEU A 60 0.67 -0.04 1.80
CA LEU A 60 0.21 1.32 2.07
C LEU A 60 -1.09 1.65 1.32
N PHE A 61 -1.16 1.33 0.03
CA PHE A 61 -2.34 1.59 -0.78
C PHE A 61 -3.51 0.70 -0.38
N ASP A 62 -3.27 -0.57 -0.08
CA ASP A 62 -4.32 -1.48 0.36
C ASP A 62 -4.92 -1.01 1.70
N GLY A 63 -4.08 -0.65 2.67
CA GLY A 63 -4.51 -0.06 3.93
C GLY A 63 -5.33 1.22 3.75
N LEU A 64 -4.87 2.14 2.89
CA LEU A 64 -5.60 3.38 2.59
C LEU A 64 -6.99 3.10 2.02
N VAL A 65 -7.10 2.20 1.04
CA VAL A 65 -8.39 1.87 0.43
C VAL A 65 -9.31 1.18 1.43
N ARG A 66 -8.77 0.27 2.25
CA ARG A 66 -9.53 -0.40 3.30
C ARG A 66 -10.13 0.61 4.29
N THR A 67 -9.36 1.63 4.69
CA THR A 67 -9.87 2.73 5.52
C THR A 67 -10.93 3.57 4.80
N MET A 68 -10.73 3.87 3.51
CA MET A 68 -11.68 4.71 2.77
C MET A 68 -13.00 4.00 2.46
N MET A 69 -12.96 2.69 2.23
CA MET A 69 -14.07 1.89 1.67
C MET A 69 -14.61 0.84 2.64
N GLU A 70 -14.36 0.98 3.94
CA GLU A 70 -14.86 0.08 4.98
C GLU A 70 -16.39 -0.09 4.84
N GLY A 71 -16.83 -1.27 4.33
CA GLY A 71 -18.24 -1.60 4.12
C GLY A 71 -18.70 -1.87 2.68
N ASP A 72 -17.87 -1.66 1.64
CA ASP A 72 -18.22 -2.03 0.25
C ASP A 72 -17.55 -3.34 -0.20
N PRO A 73 -18.29 -4.46 -0.30
CA PRO A 73 -17.75 -5.76 -0.72
C PRO A 73 -17.37 -5.84 -2.21
N ASN A 74 -17.69 -4.83 -3.03
CA ASN A 74 -17.42 -4.84 -4.47
C ASN A 74 -16.21 -3.96 -4.88
N CYS A 75 -15.50 -3.37 -3.92
CA CYS A 75 -14.32 -2.57 -4.20
C CYS A 75 -13.15 -3.46 -4.65
N ASN A 76 -12.72 -3.34 -5.91
CA ASN A 76 -11.55 -4.05 -6.42
C ASN A 76 -10.33 -3.11 -6.44
N ILE A 77 -9.24 -3.53 -5.79
CA ILE A 77 -8.02 -2.74 -5.63
C ILE A 77 -6.95 -3.26 -6.58
N VAL A 78 -6.44 -2.36 -7.43
CA VAL A 78 -5.30 -2.66 -8.30
C VAL A 78 -4.21 -1.64 -8.00
N ALA A 79 -3.21 -2.04 -7.21
CA ALA A 79 -1.99 -1.26 -7.01
C ALA A 79 -1.03 -1.53 -8.16
N SER A 80 -0.45 -0.48 -8.73
CA SER A 80 0.64 -0.58 -9.70
C SER A 80 1.73 0.39 -9.28
N THR A 81 2.94 -0.12 -9.09
CA THR A 81 4.11 0.67 -8.73
C THR A 81 5.07 0.73 -9.91
N LYS A 82 5.78 1.84 -10.05
CA LYS A 82 6.90 1.99 -10.97
C LYS A 82 8.06 2.56 -10.19
N THR A 83 9.01 1.70 -9.84
CA THR A 83 10.29 2.09 -9.27
C THR A 83 11.15 2.72 -10.37
N THR A 84 11.52 3.99 -10.21
CA THR A 84 12.50 4.62 -11.10
C THR A 84 13.89 4.33 -10.52
N PRO A 85 14.78 3.62 -11.23
CA PRO A 85 16.11 3.33 -10.71
C PRO A 85 16.86 4.64 -10.44
N ARG A 86 17.39 4.78 -9.22
CA ARG A 86 18.21 5.92 -8.83
C ARG A 86 19.48 5.90 -9.69
N ALA A 87 19.65 6.88 -10.57
CA ALA A 87 20.88 7.03 -11.34
C ALA A 87 22.05 7.18 -10.37
N ARG A 88 23.01 6.25 -10.41
CA ARG A 88 24.29 6.39 -9.69
C ARG A 88 25.00 7.62 -10.25
N SER A 89 25.17 8.64 -9.41
CA SER A 89 26.05 9.78 -9.67
C SER A 89 27.46 9.45 -9.20
#